data_AF-A0A519TC84-F1
#
_entry.id   AF-A0A519TC84-F1
#
_cell.length_a   1.000
_cell.length_b   1.000
_cell.length_c   1.000
_cell.angle_alpha   90.00
_cell.angle_beta   90.00
_cell.angle_gamma   90.00
#
_symmetry.space_group_name_H-M   'P 1'
#
loop_
_entity.id
_entity.type
_entity.pdbx_description
1 polymer ?
#
loop_
_entity_poly.entity_id
_entity_poly.type
_entity_poly.pdbx_seq_one_letter_code
_entity_poly.pdbx_strand_id
1 'polypeptide(L)'
;MKTSFATLLSAAALLVASSCSSKPDSVEQAQQINDAKLGIKDRDTVAMNSVNGTERPAFDSNFLTKAASGGMLEVQLGQQVAQKATTPEAKSFAQQMVTDHTKANEELKALAAKKNITLPTTLGKDQQEVYDKVLAEKGVDLDKKYVSEMLDDHQEDIKAYQEAVAKTSDQDVRDFAQHTLPTLEAHLGMVQKIKPVVDAKK
;
A
#
# COMPACT_ATOMS: atom_id res chain seq x y z
N MET A 1 54.37 51.06 10.40
CA MET A 1 52.93 50.82 10.73
C MET A 1 52.29 50.24 9.48
N LYS A 2 51.67 49.06 9.40
CA LYS A 2 51.28 47.99 10.31
C LYS A 2 51.13 46.71 9.44
N THR A 3 51.79 45.63 9.85
CA THR A 3 51.37 44.21 9.91
C THR A 3 50.59 43.51 8.77
N SER A 4 51.08 42.29 8.48
CA SER A 4 50.53 41.09 7.82
C SER A 4 49.01 40.86 7.83
N PHE A 5 48.51 40.00 6.93
CA PHE A 5 48.10 38.61 7.22
C PHE A 5 47.73 37.85 5.94
N ALA A 6 48.27 36.64 5.82
CA ALA A 6 47.84 35.62 4.87
C ALA A 6 46.51 35.01 5.34
N THR A 7 45.61 34.72 4.40
CA THR A 7 44.46 33.85 4.67
C THR A 7 44.37 32.80 3.57
N LEU A 8 44.79 31.58 3.92
CA LEU A 8 44.35 30.36 3.27
C LEU A 8 42.81 30.33 3.31
N LEU A 9 42.16 30.10 2.17
CA LEU A 9 40.82 29.51 2.18
C LEU A 9 40.95 28.07 1.70
N SER A 10 40.75 27.18 2.66
CA SER A 10 40.77 25.74 2.51
C SER A 10 39.72 25.26 1.51
N ALA A 11 40.08 24.27 0.71
CA ALA A 11 39.14 23.49 -0.08
C ALA A 11 38.16 22.77 0.85
N ALA A 12 36.86 22.99 0.65
CA ALA A 12 35.83 22.05 1.07
C ALA A 12 35.09 21.62 -0.20
N ALA A 13 35.67 20.66 -0.91
CA ALA A 13 34.92 19.87 -1.87
C ALA A 13 33.89 19.07 -1.05
N LEU A 14 32.63 19.48 -1.12
CA LEU A 14 31.51 18.66 -0.66
C LEU A 14 31.43 17.43 -1.58
N LEU A 15 32.16 16.39 -1.20
CA LEU A 15 31.90 15.02 -1.62
C LEU A 15 30.60 14.58 -0.94
N VAL A 16 29.47 14.79 -1.61
CA VAL A 16 28.27 14.01 -1.29
C VAL A 16 28.47 12.66 -1.96
N ALA A 17 28.87 11.68 -1.14
CA ALA A 17 29.05 10.30 -1.56
C ALA A 17 27.71 9.72 -2.06
N SER A 18 27.81 8.96 -3.15
CA SER A 18 26.76 8.19 -3.80
C SER A 18 25.90 7.37 -2.83
N SER A 19 24.60 7.34 -3.06
CA SER A 19 23.77 6.20 -2.69
C SER A 19 22.87 5.84 -3.88
N CYS A 20 22.77 4.55 -4.15
CA CYS A 20 22.22 3.93 -5.36
C CYS A 20 20.86 4.51 -5.77
N SER A 21 20.76 5.02 -7.00
CA SER A 21 19.52 5.56 -7.55
C SER A 21 18.59 4.44 -8.05
N SER A 22 18.07 3.60 -7.15
CA SER A 22 16.78 2.95 -7.42
C SER A 22 15.73 4.05 -7.42
N LYS A 23 14.90 4.12 -8.45
CA LYS A 23 13.73 5.01 -8.43
C LYS A 23 12.92 4.69 -7.16
N PRO A 24 12.47 5.70 -6.39
CA PRO A 24 11.69 5.47 -5.20
C PRO A 24 10.43 4.68 -5.56
N ASP A 25 10.01 3.83 -4.63
CA ASP A 25 8.78 3.05 -4.72
C ASP A 25 7.55 3.96 -4.96
N SER A 26 6.51 3.47 -5.64
CA SER A 26 5.35 4.30 -6.00
C SER A 26 4.58 4.78 -4.76
N VAL A 27 4.46 3.94 -3.72
CA VAL A 27 3.82 4.32 -2.45
C VAL A 27 4.70 5.33 -1.73
N GLU A 28 6.01 5.08 -1.66
CA GLU A 28 6.97 6.01 -1.05
C GLU A 28 6.94 7.38 -1.73
N GLN A 29 6.97 7.42 -3.06
CA GLN A 29 6.93 8.67 -3.84
C GLN A 29 5.61 9.42 -3.60
N ALA A 30 4.48 8.74 -3.63
CA ALA A 30 3.18 9.34 -3.34
C ALA A 30 3.15 9.92 -1.92
N GLN A 31 3.70 9.18 -0.94
CA GLN A 31 3.76 9.64 0.44
C GLN A 31 4.68 10.84 0.63
N GLN A 32 5.85 10.87 -0.02
CA GLN A 32 6.76 12.03 0.03
C GLN A 32 6.06 13.30 -0.50
N ILE A 33 5.26 13.18 -1.57
CA ILE A 33 4.47 14.29 -2.10
C ILE A 33 3.41 14.74 -1.07
N ASN A 34 2.73 13.80 -0.42
CA ASN A 34 1.72 14.10 0.59
C ASN A 34 2.34 14.78 1.83
N ASP A 35 3.49 14.30 2.28
CA ASP A 35 4.22 14.89 3.41
C ASP A 35 4.68 16.32 3.08
N ALA A 36 5.17 16.55 1.86
CA ALA A 36 5.53 17.89 1.40
C ALA A 36 4.32 18.84 1.38
N LYS A 37 3.14 18.38 0.95
CA LYS A 37 1.88 19.16 1.02
C LYS A 37 1.50 19.53 2.46
N LEU A 38 1.84 18.69 3.43
CA LEU A 38 1.60 18.90 4.86
C LEU A 38 2.72 19.68 5.56
N GLY A 39 3.79 20.05 4.85
CA GLY A 39 4.96 20.71 5.42
C GLY A 39 5.82 19.81 6.31
N ILE A 40 5.64 18.49 6.22
CA ILE A 40 6.41 17.49 6.97
C ILE A 40 7.72 17.25 6.23
N LYS A 41 8.85 17.49 6.91
CA LYS A 41 10.20 17.33 6.34
C LYS A 41 10.92 16.08 6.83
N ASP A 42 10.51 15.53 7.97
CA ASP A 42 11.12 14.36 8.59
C ASP A 42 10.08 13.65 9.48
N ARG A 43 9.71 12.41 9.13
CA ARG A 43 8.71 11.63 9.88
C ARG A 43 9.24 11.11 11.22
N ASP A 44 10.56 10.99 11.40
CA ASP A 44 11.16 10.56 12.66
C ASP A 44 10.88 11.58 13.77
N THR A 45 10.75 12.86 13.40
CA THR A 45 10.40 13.94 14.32
C THR A 45 8.89 14.08 14.59
N VAL A 46 8.04 13.56 13.69
CA VAL A 46 6.57 13.62 13.83
C VAL A 46 6.08 12.65 14.91
N ALA A 47 6.70 11.48 15.04
CA ALA A 47 6.36 10.51 16.09
C ALA A 47 6.70 10.98 17.53
N MET A 48 7.55 12.00 17.69
CA MET A 48 7.95 12.53 19.00
C MET A 48 7.21 13.81 19.44
N ASN A 49 6.45 14.49 18.57
CA ASN A 49 5.83 15.78 18.88
C ASN A 49 4.34 15.81 18.47
N SER A 50 3.47 15.21 19.28
CA SER A 50 2.00 15.17 19.08
C SER A 50 1.26 16.51 19.30
N VAL A 51 1.83 17.65 18.89
CA VAL A 51 1.34 18.96 19.36
C VAL A 51 0.48 19.73 18.34
N ASN A 52 0.49 19.43 17.03
CA ASN A 52 -0.10 20.35 16.03
C ASN A 52 -1.15 19.78 15.05
N GLY A 53 -1.78 18.63 15.33
CA GLY A 53 -2.88 18.11 14.49
C GLY A 53 -2.48 17.61 13.09
N THR A 54 -1.20 17.67 12.73
CA THR A 54 -0.61 17.18 11.47
C THR A 54 -0.43 15.66 11.43
N GLU A 55 -0.37 15.00 12.58
CA GLU A 55 -0.29 13.53 12.68
C GLU A 55 -1.48 12.84 12.00
N ARG A 56 -2.69 13.41 12.10
CA ARG A 56 -3.90 12.78 11.54
C ARG A 56 -3.95 12.86 10.01
N PRO A 57 -3.70 14.01 9.35
CA PRO A 57 -3.53 14.05 7.89
C PRO A 57 -2.37 13.16 7.38
N ALA A 58 -1.28 13.06 8.15
CA ALA A 58 -0.15 12.19 7.80
C ALA A 58 -0.51 10.70 7.91
N PHE A 59 -1.33 10.32 8.89
CA PHE A 59 -1.94 9.00 9.01
C PHE A 59 -2.90 8.71 7.85
N ASP A 60 -3.84 9.62 7.57
CA ASP A 60 -4.85 9.43 6.53
C ASP A 60 -4.21 9.25 5.15
N SER A 61 -3.23 10.09 4.79
CA SER A 61 -2.49 9.93 3.53
C SER A 61 -1.68 8.63 3.48
N ASN A 62 -1.13 8.16 4.60
CA ASN A 62 -0.42 6.87 4.65
C ASN A 62 -1.36 5.68 4.48
N PHE A 63 -2.51 5.71 5.16
CA PHE A 63 -3.53 4.70 5.02
C PHE A 63 -4.03 4.63 3.56
N LEU A 64 -4.44 5.76 2.97
CA LEU A 64 -4.99 5.80 1.62
C LEU A 64 -3.97 5.41 0.55
N THR A 65 -2.69 5.77 0.70
CA THR A 65 -1.64 5.36 -0.26
C THR A 65 -1.35 3.87 -0.19
N LYS A 66 -1.31 3.27 1.01
CA LYS A 66 -1.15 1.82 1.17
C LYS A 66 -2.36 1.04 0.68
N ALA A 67 -3.56 1.47 1.06
CA ALA A 67 -4.82 0.86 0.59
C ALA A 67 -4.93 0.90 -0.94
N ALA A 68 -4.44 1.97 -1.59
CA ALA A 68 -4.42 2.05 -3.06
C ALA A 68 -3.46 1.02 -3.67
N SER A 69 -2.30 0.77 -3.07
CA SER A 69 -1.37 -0.25 -3.53
C SER A 69 -1.93 -1.66 -3.35
N GLY A 70 -2.46 -1.98 -2.16
CA GLY A 70 -3.12 -3.26 -1.86
C GLY A 70 -4.29 -3.53 -2.81
N GLY A 71 -5.20 -2.57 -2.96
CA GLY A 71 -6.31 -2.71 -3.89
C GLY A 71 -5.88 -2.84 -5.36
N MET A 72 -4.76 -2.22 -5.77
CA MET A 72 -4.19 -2.45 -7.11
C MET A 72 -3.65 -3.88 -7.26
N LEU A 73 -2.99 -4.43 -6.23
CA LEU A 73 -2.52 -5.82 -6.22
C LEU A 73 -3.71 -6.77 -6.42
N GLU A 74 -4.75 -6.63 -5.62
CA GLU A 74 -5.89 -7.55 -5.63
C GLU A 74 -6.61 -7.57 -6.98
N VAL A 75 -6.74 -6.41 -7.63
CA VAL A 75 -7.30 -6.32 -8.99
C VAL A 75 -6.35 -6.92 -10.04
N GLN A 76 -5.08 -6.52 -10.05
CA GLN A 76 -4.13 -6.96 -11.08
C GLN A 76 -3.81 -8.46 -10.97
N LEU A 77 -3.54 -8.93 -9.75
CA LEU A 77 -3.28 -10.34 -9.49
C LEU A 77 -4.54 -11.18 -9.69
N GLY A 78 -5.69 -10.71 -9.19
CA GLY A 78 -6.98 -11.39 -9.41
C GLY A 78 -7.30 -11.58 -10.88
N GLN A 79 -7.02 -10.60 -11.75
CA GLN A 79 -7.20 -10.75 -13.19
C GLN A 79 -6.31 -11.85 -13.79
N GLN A 80 -5.05 -11.94 -13.34
CA GLN A 80 -4.13 -12.97 -13.81
C GLN A 80 -4.54 -14.36 -13.33
N VAL A 81 -4.94 -14.48 -12.06
CA VAL A 81 -5.35 -15.75 -11.47
C VAL A 81 -6.69 -16.20 -12.03
N ALA A 82 -7.67 -15.32 -12.25
CA ALA A 82 -8.94 -15.68 -12.89
C ALA A 82 -8.76 -16.28 -14.30
N GLN A 83 -7.67 -15.92 -15.00
CA GLN A 83 -7.32 -16.46 -16.31
C GLN A 83 -6.53 -17.78 -16.22
N LYS A 84 -5.63 -17.90 -15.24
CA LYS A 84 -4.64 -18.98 -15.16
C LYS A 84 -5.02 -20.10 -14.19
N ALA A 85 -5.95 -19.84 -13.28
CA ALA A 85 -6.30 -20.77 -12.22
C ALA A 85 -6.87 -22.07 -12.77
N THR A 86 -6.51 -23.16 -12.09
CA THR A 86 -6.89 -24.53 -12.48
C THR A 86 -8.04 -25.08 -11.66
N THR A 87 -8.23 -24.55 -10.46
CA THR A 87 -9.32 -24.89 -9.55
C THR A 87 -10.49 -23.92 -9.72
N PRO A 88 -11.73 -24.41 -9.74
CA PRO A 88 -12.91 -23.53 -9.84
C PRO A 88 -13.00 -22.59 -8.63
N GLU A 89 -12.55 -23.02 -7.46
CA GLU A 89 -12.58 -22.22 -6.22
C GLU A 89 -11.66 -21.00 -6.32
N ALA A 90 -10.39 -21.18 -6.68
CA ALA A 90 -9.44 -20.06 -6.82
C ALA A 90 -9.87 -19.12 -7.96
N LYS A 91 -10.38 -19.67 -9.06
CA LYS A 91 -10.87 -18.88 -10.20
C LYS A 91 -12.07 -18.00 -9.81
N SER A 92 -13.07 -18.57 -9.15
CA SER A 92 -14.26 -17.82 -8.71
C SER A 92 -13.91 -16.76 -7.68
N PHE A 93 -13.02 -17.10 -6.73
CA PHE A 93 -12.57 -16.14 -5.73
C PHE A 93 -11.82 -14.97 -6.39
N ALA A 94 -10.89 -15.24 -7.29
CA ALA A 94 -10.16 -14.21 -8.02
C ALA A 94 -11.08 -13.28 -8.85
N GLN A 95 -12.14 -13.82 -9.46
CA GLN A 95 -13.12 -13.01 -10.17
C GLN A 95 -13.86 -12.05 -9.23
N GLN A 96 -14.26 -12.53 -8.05
CA GLN A 96 -14.94 -11.70 -7.07
C GLN A 96 -14.01 -10.60 -6.52
N MET A 97 -12.75 -10.96 -6.20
CA MET A 97 -11.71 -10.00 -5.83
C MET A 97 -11.59 -8.86 -6.85
N VAL A 98 -11.52 -9.18 -8.15
CA VAL A 98 -11.46 -8.16 -9.20
C VAL A 98 -12.69 -7.25 -9.18
N THR A 99 -13.90 -7.81 -9.09
CA THR A 99 -15.13 -7.02 -9.11
C THR A 99 -15.19 -6.05 -7.93
N ASP A 100 -15.02 -6.58 -6.72
CA ASP A 100 -15.26 -5.81 -5.51
C ASP A 100 -14.14 -4.78 -5.24
N HIS A 101 -12.88 -5.16 -5.48
CA HIS A 101 -11.75 -4.25 -5.26
C HIS A 101 -11.61 -3.22 -6.39
N THR A 102 -12.09 -3.50 -7.62
CA THR A 102 -12.19 -2.46 -8.65
C THR A 102 -13.11 -1.33 -8.18
N LYS A 103 -14.27 -1.67 -7.61
CA LYS A 103 -15.20 -0.68 -7.07
C LYS A 103 -14.59 0.08 -5.88
N ALA A 104 -14.01 -0.61 -4.91
CA ALA A 104 -13.37 0.03 -3.76
C ALA A 104 -12.22 0.99 -4.20
N ASN A 105 -11.44 0.60 -5.20
CA ASN A 105 -10.37 1.43 -5.76
C ASN A 105 -10.90 2.72 -6.43
N GLU A 106 -12.07 2.67 -7.07
CA GLU A 106 -12.70 3.86 -7.66
C GLU A 106 -13.19 4.82 -6.58
N GLU A 107 -13.83 4.30 -5.53
CA GLU A 107 -14.25 5.08 -4.36
C GLU A 107 -13.05 5.73 -3.65
N LEU A 108 -11.96 4.96 -3.46
CA LEU A 108 -10.71 5.43 -2.88
C LEU A 108 -10.08 6.56 -3.71
N LYS A 109 -10.03 6.43 -5.05
CA LYS A 109 -9.52 7.47 -5.94
C LYS A 109 -10.33 8.76 -5.84
N ALA A 110 -11.66 8.66 -5.80
CA ALA A 110 -12.54 9.82 -5.64
C ALA A 110 -12.32 10.51 -4.27
N LEU A 111 -12.19 9.73 -3.20
CA LEU A 111 -11.88 10.24 -1.87
C LEU A 111 -10.53 10.96 -1.85
N ALA A 112 -9.47 10.32 -2.37
CA ALA A 112 -8.14 10.92 -2.40
C ALA A 112 -8.11 12.24 -3.17
N ALA A 113 -8.82 12.31 -4.31
CA ALA A 113 -8.98 13.55 -5.07
C ALA A 113 -9.66 14.65 -4.24
N LYS A 114 -10.77 14.33 -3.54
CA LYS A 114 -11.48 15.26 -2.64
C LYS A 114 -10.57 15.79 -1.53
N LYS A 115 -9.64 14.96 -1.03
CA LYS A 115 -8.72 15.29 0.06
C LYS A 115 -7.38 15.88 -0.40
N ASN A 116 -7.19 16.06 -1.72
CA ASN A 116 -5.91 16.46 -2.30
C ASN A 116 -4.74 15.52 -1.90
N ILE A 117 -5.02 14.24 -1.74
CA ILE A 117 -4.05 13.19 -1.44
C ILE A 117 -3.59 12.56 -2.75
N THR A 118 -2.28 12.54 -2.96
CA THR A 118 -1.64 11.83 -4.08
C THR A 118 -1.62 10.34 -3.77
N LEU A 119 -2.14 9.52 -4.69
CA LEU A 119 -2.06 8.06 -4.62
C LEU A 119 -0.90 7.53 -5.48
N PRO A 120 -0.36 6.34 -5.16
CA PRO A 120 0.53 5.62 -6.07
C PRO A 120 -0.17 5.32 -7.40
N THR A 121 0.60 5.23 -8.48
CA THR A 121 0.11 4.93 -9.84
C THR A 121 0.49 3.55 -10.33
N THR A 122 1.38 2.86 -9.61
CA THR A 122 1.77 1.46 -9.83
C THR A 122 1.79 0.74 -8.48
N LEU A 123 1.95 -0.59 -8.50
CA LEU A 123 2.15 -1.34 -7.26
C LEU A 123 3.33 -0.78 -6.48
N GLY A 124 3.14 -0.69 -5.17
CA GLY A 124 4.23 -0.55 -4.22
C GLY A 124 5.12 -1.79 -4.25
N LYS A 125 6.36 -1.67 -3.78
CA LYS A 125 7.36 -2.73 -3.79
C LYS A 125 6.85 -4.02 -3.16
N ASP A 126 6.28 -3.93 -1.96
CA ASP A 126 5.80 -5.11 -1.22
C ASP A 126 4.68 -5.83 -2.00
N GLN A 127 3.74 -5.06 -2.56
CA GLN A 127 2.69 -5.61 -3.41
C GLN A 127 3.23 -6.19 -4.73
N GLN A 128 4.24 -5.56 -5.34
CA GLN A 128 4.89 -6.07 -6.54
C GLN A 128 5.60 -7.40 -6.26
N GLU A 129 6.24 -7.54 -5.11
CA GLU A 129 6.87 -8.80 -4.69
C GLU A 129 5.85 -9.92 -4.53
N VAL A 130 4.69 -9.66 -3.92
CA VAL A 130 3.59 -10.65 -3.83
C VAL A 130 3.08 -11.02 -5.22
N TYR A 131 2.85 -10.03 -6.09
CA TYR A 131 2.41 -10.25 -7.47
C TYR A 131 3.38 -11.18 -8.22
N ASP A 132 4.68 -10.88 -8.19
CA ASP A 132 5.70 -11.65 -8.89
C ASP A 132 5.83 -13.08 -8.32
N LYS A 133 5.79 -13.21 -7.00
CA LYS A 133 5.88 -14.48 -6.29
C LYS A 133 4.72 -15.42 -6.62
N VAL A 134 3.49 -14.91 -6.69
CA VAL A 134 2.32 -15.72 -7.04
C VAL A 134 2.37 -16.14 -8.51
N LEU A 135 2.77 -15.24 -9.42
CA LEU A 135 2.80 -15.52 -10.85
C LEU A 135 4.03 -16.29 -11.34
N ALA A 136 5.03 -16.48 -10.48
CA ALA A 136 6.11 -17.43 -10.70
C ALA A 136 5.61 -18.88 -10.68
N GLU A 137 4.54 -19.15 -9.92
CA GLU A 137 3.91 -20.46 -9.83
C GLU A 137 3.00 -20.75 -11.01
N LYS A 138 2.62 -22.02 -11.19
CA LYS A 138 1.75 -22.48 -12.29
C LYS A 138 0.81 -23.57 -11.83
N GLY A 139 -0.27 -23.77 -12.58
CA GLY A 139 -1.21 -24.85 -12.31
C GLY A 139 -1.80 -24.75 -10.91
N VAL A 140 -1.87 -25.88 -10.21
CA VAL A 140 -2.41 -25.94 -8.85
C VAL A 140 -1.55 -25.17 -7.83
N ASP A 141 -0.24 -25.05 -8.06
CA ASP A 141 0.64 -24.34 -7.14
C ASP A 141 0.41 -22.83 -7.20
N LEU A 142 0.05 -22.29 -8.37
CA LEU A 142 -0.45 -20.91 -8.51
C LEU A 142 -1.71 -20.70 -7.68
N ASP A 143 -2.67 -21.63 -7.76
CA ASP A 143 -3.93 -21.52 -7.02
C ASP A 143 -3.69 -21.53 -5.51
N LYS A 144 -2.87 -22.48 -5.02
CA LYS A 144 -2.48 -22.58 -3.61
C LYS A 144 -1.75 -21.34 -3.13
N LYS A 145 -0.82 -20.85 -3.95
CA LYS A 145 -0.04 -19.66 -3.61
C LYS A 145 -0.94 -18.44 -3.51
N TYR A 146 -1.83 -18.26 -4.48
CA TYR A 146 -2.80 -17.16 -4.48
C TYR A 146 -3.69 -17.17 -3.24
N VAL A 147 -4.36 -18.28 -2.91
CA VAL A 147 -5.25 -18.31 -1.74
C VAL A 147 -4.50 -18.18 -0.42
N SER A 148 -3.22 -18.55 -0.37
CA SER A 148 -2.39 -18.31 0.82
C SER A 148 -2.07 -16.83 0.99
N GLU A 149 -1.59 -16.15 -0.05
CA GLU A 149 -1.24 -14.73 0.05
C GLU A 149 -2.50 -13.88 0.28
N MET A 150 -3.64 -14.21 -0.33
CA MET A 150 -4.91 -13.50 -0.07
C MET A 150 -5.45 -13.71 1.35
N LEU A 151 -5.17 -14.86 1.97
CA LEU A 151 -5.53 -15.08 3.37
C LEU A 151 -4.75 -14.15 4.31
N ASP A 152 -3.46 -13.99 4.06
CA ASP A 152 -2.59 -13.15 4.89
C ASP A 152 -2.90 -11.66 4.65
N ASP A 153 -2.99 -11.26 3.38
CA ASP A 153 -3.31 -9.90 2.94
C ASP A 153 -4.63 -9.38 3.55
N HIS A 154 -5.71 -10.18 3.50
CA HIS A 154 -6.99 -9.76 4.07
C HIS A 154 -6.99 -9.65 5.59
N GLN A 155 -6.15 -10.41 6.30
CA GLN A 155 -6.00 -10.25 7.75
C GLN A 155 -5.29 -8.95 8.10
N GLU A 156 -4.31 -8.55 7.29
CA GLU A 156 -3.59 -7.29 7.46
C GLU A 156 -4.47 -6.09 7.09
N ASP A 157 -5.19 -6.18 5.98
CA ASP A 157 -6.11 -5.13 5.52
C ASP A 157 -7.24 -4.89 6.52
N ILE A 158 -7.88 -5.93 7.05
CA ILE A 158 -8.91 -5.75 8.09
C ILE A 158 -8.35 -4.99 9.29
N LYS A 159 -7.13 -5.28 9.74
CA LYS A 159 -6.49 -4.56 10.84
C LYS A 159 -6.22 -3.10 10.46
N ALA A 160 -5.69 -2.85 9.27
CA ALA A 160 -5.39 -1.50 8.79
C ALA A 160 -6.67 -0.65 8.66
N TYR A 161 -7.75 -1.23 8.14
CA TYR A 161 -9.04 -0.56 8.01
C TYR A 161 -9.69 -0.34 9.40
N GLN A 162 -9.64 -1.29 10.32
CA GLN A 162 -10.09 -1.09 11.71
C GLN A 162 -9.29 0.02 12.40
N GLU A 163 -7.98 0.06 12.20
CA GLU A 163 -7.12 1.13 12.72
C GLU A 163 -7.49 2.49 12.11
N ALA A 164 -7.75 2.55 10.80
CA ALA A 164 -8.23 3.76 10.15
C ALA A 164 -9.54 4.25 10.76
N VAL A 165 -10.50 3.35 10.97
CA VAL A 165 -11.77 3.65 11.64
C VAL A 165 -11.55 4.21 13.05
N ALA A 166 -10.54 3.74 13.78
CA ALA A 166 -10.27 4.20 15.14
C ALA A 166 -9.46 5.51 15.20
N LYS A 167 -8.48 5.69 14.32
CA LYS A 167 -7.46 6.75 14.43
C LYS A 167 -7.72 8.00 13.59
N THR A 168 -8.38 7.86 12.43
CA THR A 168 -8.64 9.03 11.59
C THR A 168 -9.50 10.06 12.32
N SER A 169 -9.34 11.35 12.02
CA SER A 169 -10.33 12.38 12.38
C SER A 169 -11.15 12.85 11.18
N ASP A 170 -10.85 12.37 9.98
CA ASP A 170 -11.59 12.74 8.78
C ASP A 170 -12.79 11.81 8.61
N GLN A 171 -13.99 12.39 8.57
CA GLN A 171 -15.23 11.61 8.49
C GLN A 171 -15.32 10.82 7.17
N ASP A 172 -14.89 11.39 6.04
CA ASP A 172 -14.97 10.69 4.76
C ASP A 172 -14.00 9.49 4.72
N VAL A 173 -12.82 9.62 5.34
CA VAL A 173 -11.86 8.50 5.49
C VAL A 173 -12.42 7.42 6.39
N ARG A 174 -13.05 7.82 7.50
CA ARG A 174 -13.72 6.87 8.41
C ARG A 174 -14.84 6.12 7.70
N ASP A 175 -15.69 6.83 6.97
CA ASP A 175 -16.83 6.25 6.26
C ASP A 175 -16.37 5.29 5.16
N PHE A 176 -15.35 5.66 4.39
CA PHE A 176 -14.74 4.76 3.41
C PHE A 176 -14.25 3.48 4.09
N ALA A 177 -13.44 3.60 5.15
CA ALA A 177 -12.91 2.42 5.84
C ALA A 177 -14.01 1.54 6.44
N GLN A 178 -15.04 2.14 7.06
CA GLN A 178 -16.18 1.42 7.61
C GLN A 178 -17.00 0.70 6.54
N HIS A 179 -17.21 1.31 5.38
CA HIS A 179 -17.99 0.70 4.30
C HIS A 179 -17.25 -0.41 3.56
N THR A 180 -15.91 -0.38 3.53
CA THR A 180 -15.10 -1.44 2.90
C THR A 180 -14.92 -2.67 3.79
N LEU A 181 -14.90 -2.50 5.12
CA LEU A 181 -14.67 -3.61 6.08
C LEU A 181 -15.53 -4.86 5.86
N PRO A 182 -16.86 -4.76 5.65
CA PRO A 182 -17.69 -5.94 5.43
C PRO A 182 -17.26 -6.78 4.22
N THR A 183 -16.77 -6.15 3.16
CA THR A 183 -16.26 -6.84 1.97
C THR A 183 -14.96 -7.58 2.30
N LEU A 184 -14.03 -6.93 2.99
CA LEU A 184 -12.77 -7.56 3.42
C LEU A 184 -13.02 -8.76 4.33
N GLU A 185 -13.95 -8.63 5.30
CA GLU A 185 -14.35 -9.72 6.19
C GLU A 185 -15.02 -10.87 5.42
N ALA A 186 -15.86 -10.56 4.43
CA ALA A 186 -16.47 -11.57 3.57
C ALA A 186 -15.43 -12.34 2.76
N HIS A 187 -14.47 -11.64 2.16
CA HIS A 187 -13.37 -12.25 1.40
C HIS A 187 -12.47 -13.09 2.29
N LEU A 188 -12.13 -12.63 3.50
CA LEU A 188 -11.41 -13.44 4.48
C LEU A 188 -12.16 -14.74 4.79
N GLY A 189 -13.47 -14.65 5.02
CA GLY A 189 -14.31 -15.82 5.26
C GLY A 189 -14.39 -16.76 4.04
N MET A 190 -14.32 -16.23 2.81
CA MET A 190 -14.28 -17.04 1.59
C MET A 190 -12.94 -17.76 1.43
N VAL A 191 -11.83 -17.04 1.56
CA VAL A 191 -10.49 -17.62 1.38
C VAL A 191 -10.20 -18.68 2.44
N GLN A 192 -10.63 -18.48 3.68
CA GLN A 192 -10.56 -19.49 4.75
C GLN A 192 -11.33 -20.79 4.41
N LYS A 193 -12.46 -20.68 3.72
CA LYS A 193 -13.26 -21.85 3.31
C LYS A 193 -12.64 -22.59 2.13
N ILE A 194 -12.14 -21.87 1.13
CA ILE A 194 -11.63 -22.49 -0.10
C ILE A 194 -10.19 -22.99 0.05
N LYS A 195 -9.37 -22.39 0.91
CA LYS A 195 -7.95 -22.73 1.03
C LYS A 195 -7.71 -24.22 1.28
N PRO A 196 -8.39 -24.89 2.25
CA PRO A 196 -8.22 -26.34 2.44
C PRO A 196 -8.65 -27.18 1.22
N VAL A 197 -9.65 -26.70 0.47
CA VAL A 197 -10.15 -27.38 -0.74
C VAL A 197 -9.12 -27.29 -1.87
N VAL A 198 -8.51 -26.11 -2.05
CA VAL A 198 -7.44 -25.85 -3.03
C VAL A 198 -6.16 -26.59 -2.65
N ASP A 199 -5.78 -26.56 -1.37
CA ASP A 199 -4.58 -27.24 -0.85
C ASP A 199 -4.63 -28.76 -1.05
N ALA A 200 -5.83 -29.36 -1.03
CA ALA A 200 -6.04 -30.79 -1.25
C ALA A 200 -5.87 -31.24 -2.71
N LYS A 201 -5.76 -30.30 -3.67
CA LYS A 201 -5.59 -30.61 -5.10
C LYS A 201 -4.14 -30.98 -5.40
N LYS A 202 -3.96 -31.93 -6.33
CA LYS A 202 -2.66 -32.45 -6.77
C LYS A 202 -2.17 -31.75 -8.02
#